data_AF-A0A6P1TU76-F1
#
_entry.id   AF-A0A6P1TU76-F1
#
_cell.length_a   1.000
_cell.length_b   1.000
_cell.length_c   1.000
_cell.angle_alpha   90.00
_cell.angle_beta   90.00
_cell.angle_gamma   90.00
#
_symmetry.space_group_name_H-M   'P 1'
#
loop_
_entity.id
_entity.type
_entity.pdbx_description
1 polymer ?
#
loop_
_entity_poly.entity_id
_entity_poly.type
_entity_poly.pdbx_seq_one_letter_code
_entity_poly.pdbx_strand_id
1 'polypeptide(L)'
;MLKNQQINVIERDICLDIVNKEYDLIIAHLLLGEATKFGNSYEVLLDKVCNINSRYIIIIDYLEDPKVNEKSILEICNKYNWTIIYKSYFKNDIPQVWNDFVGDHNFGYLIKKK
;
A
#
# COMPACT_ATOMS: atom_id res chain seq x y z
N MET A 1 -9.51 23.93 16.17
CA MET A 1 -10.50 23.58 15.13
C MET A 1 -9.78 23.55 13.80
N LEU A 2 -9.55 22.36 13.24
CA LEU A 2 -9.14 22.24 11.85
C LEU A 2 -10.34 22.71 11.01
N LYS A 3 -10.16 23.78 10.21
CA LYS A 3 -11.13 24.19 9.19
C LYS A 3 -11.53 22.94 8.38
N ASN A 4 -12.79 22.84 7.95
CA ASN A 4 -13.26 21.82 7.00
C ASN A 4 -12.36 21.83 5.76
N GLN A 5 -11.28 21.06 5.78
CA GLN A 5 -10.42 20.84 4.64
C GLN A 5 -11.20 19.89 3.73
N GLN A 6 -11.51 20.37 2.53
CA GLN A 6 -12.14 19.54 1.51
C GLN A 6 -11.11 18.49 1.06
N ILE A 7 -11.32 17.25 1.48
CA ILE A 7 -10.51 16.11 1.05
C ILE A 7 -11.07 15.65 -0.30
N ASN A 8 -10.25 15.74 -1.35
CA ASN A 8 -10.60 15.21 -2.67
C ASN A 8 -10.01 13.81 -2.82
N VAL A 9 -10.88 12.80 -2.89
CA VAL A 9 -10.49 11.40 -3.11
C VAL A 9 -10.66 11.07 -4.59
N ILE A 10 -9.68 10.38 -5.16
CA ILE A 10 -9.72 9.89 -6.54
C ILE A 10 -9.36 8.41 -6.52
N GLU A 11 -10.25 7.56 -7.03
CA GLU A 11 -9.98 6.14 -7.26
C GLU A 11 -9.47 5.95 -8.71
N ARG A 12 -8.41 5.16 -8.87
CA ARG A 12 -7.75 4.92 -10.17
C ARG A 12 -7.20 3.51 -10.26
N ASP A 13 -7.28 2.93 -11.45
CA ASP A 13 -6.58 1.69 -11.79
C ASP A 13 -5.15 1.99 -12.27
N ILE A 14 -4.17 1.78 -11.41
CA ILE A 14 -2.75 2.02 -11.71
C ILE A 14 -2.15 0.95 -12.63
N CYS A 15 -2.87 -0.13 -12.93
CA CYS A 15 -2.42 -1.18 -13.84
C CYS A 15 -2.40 -0.70 -15.28
N LEU A 16 -3.40 0.09 -15.66
CA LEU A 16 -3.62 0.57 -17.03
C LEU A 16 -3.24 2.05 -17.21
N ASP A 17 -3.29 2.85 -16.15
CA ASP A 17 -3.07 4.30 -16.21
C ASP A 17 -1.63 4.71 -15.92
N ILE A 18 -1.22 5.82 -16.54
CA ILE A 18 -0.03 6.59 -16.14
C ILE A 18 -0.48 7.71 -15.22
N VAL A 19 -0.09 7.64 -13.94
CA VAL A 19 -0.47 8.63 -12.92
C VAL A 19 0.60 9.73 -12.85
N ASN A 20 0.36 10.85 -13.57
CA ASN A 20 1.29 11.99 -13.64
C ASN A 20 1.01 13.10 -12.63
N LYS A 21 -0.12 13.04 -11.91
CA LYS A 21 -0.51 14.06 -10.94
C LYS A 21 0.24 13.87 -9.61
N GLU A 22 0.57 14.96 -8.93
CA GLU A 22 1.10 14.93 -7.57
C GLU A 22 -0.03 14.78 -6.55
N TYR A 23 0.19 13.94 -5.53
CA TYR A 23 -0.74 13.70 -4.43
C TYR A 23 -0.05 13.96 -3.09
N ASP A 24 -0.76 14.51 -2.11
CA ASP A 24 -0.21 14.58 -0.75
C ASP A 24 -0.05 13.18 -0.14
N LEU A 25 -1.01 12.28 -0.40
CA LEU A 25 -1.07 10.95 0.19
C LEU A 25 -1.60 9.92 -0.83
N ILE A 26 -1.00 8.74 -0.82
CA ILE A 26 -1.48 7.54 -1.51
C ILE A 26 -1.82 6.48 -0.47
N ILE A 27 -2.93 5.76 -0.68
CA ILE A 27 -3.33 4.62 0.15
C ILE A 27 -3.42 3.39 -0.75
N ALA A 28 -2.58 2.40 -0.49
CA ALA A 28 -2.61 1.09 -1.12
C ALA A 28 -3.12 0.08 -0.08
N HIS A 29 -4.42 -0.18 -0.10
CA HIS A 29 -5.08 -1.12 0.81
C HIS A 29 -5.39 -2.42 0.08
N LEU A 30 -4.84 -3.53 0.55
CA LEU A 30 -4.93 -4.89 -0.02
C LEU A 30 -4.42 -5.04 -1.47
N LEU A 31 -3.87 -3.97 -2.02
CA LEU A 31 -3.49 -3.88 -3.42
C LEU A 31 -2.39 -4.89 -3.78
N LEU A 32 -1.45 -5.14 -2.87
CA LEU A 32 -0.26 -5.92 -3.17
C LEU A 32 -0.56 -7.42 -3.14
N GLY A 33 -1.36 -7.89 -2.19
CA GLY A 33 -1.85 -9.27 -2.13
C GLY A 33 -2.72 -9.65 -3.34
N GLU A 34 -3.46 -8.68 -3.88
CA GLU A 34 -4.29 -8.89 -5.06
C GLU A 34 -3.57 -8.78 -6.40
N ALA A 35 -2.28 -8.39 -6.43
CA ALA A 35 -1.53 -8.15 -7.67
C ALA A 35 -1.67 -9.29 -8.69
N THR A 36 -1.48 -10.53 -8.23
CA THR A 36 -1.52 -11.73 -9.06
C THR A 36 -2.90 -12.05 -9.62
N LYS A 37 -3.99 -11.66 -8.94
CA LYS A 37 -5.36 -11.83 -9.44
C LYS A 37 -5.61 -11.03 -10.72
N PHE A 38 -4.87 -9.93 -10.89
CA PHE A 38 -4.96 -9.05 -12.04
C PHE A 38 -3.81 -9.25 -13.03
N GLY A 39 -3.11 -10.39 -12.97
CA GLY A 39 -1.99 -10.70 -13.87
C GLY A 39 -0.74 -9.84 -13.67
N ASN A 40 -0.61 -9.17 -12.52
CA ASN A 40 0.57 -8.39 -12.15
C ASN A 40 1.42 -9.14 -11.11
N SER A 41 2.71 -8.79 -11.00
CA SER A 41 3.53 -9.24 -9.87
C SER A 41 3.43 -8.25 -8.70
N TYR A 42 3.68 -8.75 -7.51
CA TYR A 42 3.78 -7.96 -6.29
C TYR A 42 4.79 -6.79 -6.46
N GLU A 43 5.98 -7.10 -6.99
CA GLU A 43 7.06 -6.13 -7.18
C GLU A 43 6.69 -5.05 -8.20
N VAL A 44 5.99 -5.43 -9.28
CA VAL A 44 5.54 -4.49 -10.31
C VAL A 44 4.53 -3.50 -9.73
N LEU A 45 3.53 -3.96 -8.96
CA LEU A 45 2.57 -3.04 -8.35
C LEU A 45 3.19 -2.19 -7.26
N LEU A 46 4.08 -2.76 -6.45
CA LEU A 46 4.80 -2.02 -5.43
C LEU A 46 5.64 -0.90 -6.06
N ASP A 47 6.41 -1.20 -7.11
CA ASP A 47 7.19 -0.19 -7.84
C ASP A 47 6.30 0.89 -8.46
N LYS A 48 5.15 0.52 -9.04
CA LYS A 48 4.16 1.47 -9.54
C LYS A 48 3.66 2.43 -8.45
N VAL A 49 3.20 1.91 -7.30
CA VAL A 49 2.77 2.73 -6.16
C VAL A 49 3.89 3.67 -5.71
N CYS A 50 5.11 3.14 -5.64
CA CYS A 50 6.30 3.87 -5.25
C CYS A 50 6.68 4.98 -6.26
N ASN A 51 6.39 4.83 -7.54
CA ASN A 51 6.71 5.83 -8.56
C ASN A 51 5.67 6.94 -8.72
N ILE A 52 4.47 6.82 -8.13
CA ILE A 52 3.47 7.90 -8.18
C ILE A 52 3.98 9.09 -7.36
N ASN A 53 4.01 10.29 -7.97
CA ASN A 53 4.49 11.49 -7.29
C ASN A 53 3.62 11.80 -6.07
N SER A 54 4.21 11.66 -4.88
CA SER A 54 3.51 11.83 -3.61
C SER A 54 4.43 12.15 -2.46
N ARG A 55 3.88 12.77 -1.40
CA ARG A 55 4.64 13.04 -0.16
C ARG A 55 4.60 11.85 0.80
N TYR A 56 3.46 11.17 0.89
CA TYR A 56 3.24 10.05 1.78
C TYR A 56 2.61 8.86 1.06
N ILE A 57 2.97 7.65 1.50
CA ILE A 57 2.33 6.39 1.09
C ILE A 57 1.87 5.67 2.36
N ILE A 58 0.63 5.19 2.35
CA ILE A 58 0.14 4.18 3.27
C ILE A 58 0.03 2.86 2.53
N ILE A 59 0.64 1.81 3.07
CA ILE A 59 0.48 0.42 2.59
C ILE A 59 -0.17 -0.38 3.70
N ILE A 60 -1.26 -1.04 3.39
CA ILE A 60 -1.98 -1.93 4.30
C ILE A 60 -2.25 -3.23 3.56
N ASP A 61 -1.84 -4.35 4.12
CA ASP A 61 -2.13 -5.67 3.56
C ASP A 61 -2.16 -6.75 4.65
N TYR A 62 -2.59 -7.96 4.29
CA TYR A 62 -2.64 -9.08 5.23
C TYR A 62 -1.25 -9.60 5.54
N LEU A 63 -1.03 -9.92 6.82
CA LEU A 63 0.19 -10.61 7.28
C LEU A 63 0.25 -12.05 6.78
N GLU A 64 -0.91 -12.70 6.67
CA GLU A 64 -1.02 -14.11 6.32
C GLU A 64 -1.02 -14.36 4.80
N ASP A 65 -1.13 -13.32 3.96
CA ASP A 65 -1.15 -13.50 2.51
C ASP A 65 0.24 -13.94 2.01
N PRO A 66 0.36 -15.17 1.46
CA PRO A 66 1.65 -15.70 1.00
C PRO A 66 2.23 -14.93 -0.20
N LYS A 67 1.43 -14.09 -0.87
CA LYS A 67 1.87 -13.25 -2.00
C LYS A 67 2.45 -11.92 -1.55
N VAL A 68 2.26 -11.54 -0.29
CA VAL A 68 2.74 -10.27 0.24
C VAL A 68 4.12 -10.45 0.86
N ASN A 69 5.09 -9.67 0.38
CA ASN A 69 6.45 -9.67 0.91
C ASN A 69 6.80 -8.35 1.59
N GLU A 70 6.55 -8.28 2.91
CA GLU A 70 6.84 -7.12 3.76
C GLU A 70 8.30 -6.64 3.63
N LYS A 71 9.24 -7.58 3.44
CA LYS A 71 10.66 -7.27 3.31
C LYS A 71 10.94 -6.36 2.12
N SER A 72 10.24 -6.55 1.00
CA SER A 72 10.40 -5.72 -0.20
C SER A 72 10.01 -4.25 0.05
N ILE A 73 9.04 -4.00 0.94
CA ILE A 73 8.66 -2.63 1.33
C ILE A 73 9.83 -1.95 2.04
N LEU A 74 10.49 -2.66 2.96
CA LEU A 74 11.67 -2.16 3.68
C LEU A 74 12.85 -1.92 2.74
N GLU A 75 13.10 -2.84 1.81
CA GLU A 75 14.16 -2.74 0.80
C GLU A 75 13.96 -1.52 -0.10
N ILE A 76 12.73 -1.24 -0.54
CA ILE A 76 12.40 -0.02 -1.29
C ILE A 76 12.63 1.24 -0.46
N CYS A 77 12.17 1.26 0.79
CA CYS A 77 12.38 2.42 1.65
C CYS A 77 13.87 2.72 1.80
N ASN A 78 14.70 1.69 1.98
CA ASN A 78 16.15 1.82 2.05
C ASN A 78 16.74 2.31 0.71
N LYS A 79 16.33 1.71 -0.42
CA LYS A 79 16.79 2.06 -1.77
C LYS A 79 16.56 3.54 -2.09
N TYR A 80 15.38 4.07 -1.78
CA TYR A 80 15.02 5.46 -2.06
C TYR A 80 15.27 6.41 -0.88
N ASN A 81 15.89 5.92 0.20
CA ASN A 81 16.19 6.70 1.40
C ASN A 81 14.93 7.34 2.03
N TRP A 82 13.79 6.66 1.91
CA TRP A 82 12.51 7.07 2.50
C TRP A 82 12.42 6.68 3.97
N THR A 83 11.50 7.31 4.69
CA THR A 83 11.34 7.10 6.13
C THR A 83 10.00 6.44 6.43
N ILE A 84 10.03 5.31 7.14
CA ILE A 84 8.84 4.73 7.75
C ILE A 84 8.54 5.55 9.02
N ILE A 85 7.47 6.33 9.00
CA ILE A 85 7.04 7.17 10.13
C ILE A 85 6.27 6.32 11.14
N TYR A 86 5.47 5.39 10.65
CA TYR A 86 4.63 4.57 11.49
C TYR A 86 4.53 3.16 10.91
N LYS A 87 4.54 2.18 11.82
CA LYS A 87 4.33 0.77 11.53
C LYS A 87 3.42 0.20 12.60
N SER A 88 2.38 -0.53 12.20
CA SER A 88 1.46 -1.18 13.12
C SER A 88 0.97 -2.50 12.56
N TYR A 89 0.54 -3.36 13.47
CA TYR A 89 -0.17 -4.59 13.17
C TYR A 89 -1.52 -4.54 13.88
N PHE A 90 -2.55 -5.05 13.24
CA PHE A 90 -3.90 -5.04 13.79
C PHE A 90 -4.61 -6.34 13.47
N LYS A 91 -5.28 -6.87 14.48
CA LYS A 91 -6.15 -8.04 14.35
C LYS A 91 -7.51 -7.59 13.82
N ASN A 92 -8.05 -8.32 12.86
CA ASN A 92 -9.39 -8.06 12.36
C ASN A 92 -10.44 -8.58 13.33
N ASP A 93 -11.53 -7.84 13.49
CA ASP A 93 -12.67 -8.28 14.30
C ASP A 93 -13.30 -9.55 13.73
N ILE A 94 -13.36 -9.62 12.40
CA ILE A 94 -13.87 -10.75 11.63
C ILE A 94 -12.78 -11.17 10.63
N PRO A 95 -12.20 -12.36 10.79
CA PRO A 95 -11.26 -12.93 9.82
C PRO A 95 -11.90 -13.05 8.44
N GLN A 96 -11.12 -12.74 7.42
CA GLN A 96 -11.52 -12.91 6.03
C GLN A 96 -10.88 -14.19 5.46
N VAL A 97 -11.64 -14.97 4.71
CA VAL A 97 -11.19 -16.28 4.19
C VAL A 97 -11.03 -16.21 2.68
N TRP A 98 -9.83 -16.52 2.20
CA TRP A 98 -9.53 -16.76 0.80
C TRP A 98 -9.21 -18.23 0.57
N ASN A 99 -9.03 -18.61 -0.70
CA ASN A 99 -8.74 -19.99 -1.08
C ASN A 99 -7.39 -20.49 -0.52
N ASP A 100 -6.43 -19.58 -0.33
CA ASP A 100 -5.04 -19.85 -0.01
C ASP A 100 -4.59 -19.39 1.38
N PHE A 101 -5.37 -18.52 2.05
CA PHE A 101 -5.06 -18.05 3.41
C PHE A 101 -6.31 -17.53 4.15
N VAL A 102 -6.17 -17.32 5.45
CA VAL A 102 -7.14 -16.63 6.31
C VAL A 102 -6.48 -15.36 6.81
N GLY A 103 -7.06 -14.20 6.51
CA GLY A 103 -6.55 -12.90 6.93
C GLY A 103 -7.05 -12.52 8.31
N ASP A 104 -6.36 -13.01 9.33
CA ASP A 104 -6.61 -12.68 10.73
C ASP A 104 -5.99 -11.33 11.11
N HIS A 105 -4.87 -10.96 10.49
CA HIS A 105 -4.12 -9.75 10.83
C HIS A 105 -3.72 -8.97 9.59
N ASN A 106 -3.73 -7.66 9.72
CA ASN A 106 -3.15 -6.76 8.75
C ASN A 106 -1.89 -6.11 9.34
N PHE A 107 -0.97 -5.74 8.47
CA PHE A 107 0.06 -4.76 8.77
C PHE A 107 -0.26 -3.42 8.10
N GLY A 108 0.26 -2.34 8.66
CA GLY A 108 0.13 -1.00 8.11
C GLY A 108 1.44 -0.24 8.21
N TYR A 109 1.84 0.38 7.11
CA TYR A 109 2.99 1.27 7.02
C TYR A 109 2.55 2.67 6.61
N LEU A 110 3.04 3.69 7.31
CA LEU A 110 3.06 5.07 6.83
C LEU A 110 4.50 5.44 6.46
N ILE A 111 4.71 5.74 5.19
CA ILE A 111 6.01 6.03 4.60
C ILE A 111 6.00 7.48 4.12
N LYS A 112 7.06 8.22 4.45
CA LYS A 112 7.33 9.55 3.91
C LYS A 112 8.42 9.47 2.85
N LYS A 113 8.09 9.96 1.66
CA LYS A 113 9.03 10.15 0.56
C LYS A 113 9.93 11.36 0.84
N LYS A 114 11.17 11.30 0.35
CA LYS A 114 12.11 12.42 0.41
C LYS A 114 11.88 13.42 -0.70
#